data_AF-A0A160TKW6-F1
#
_entry.id   AF-A0A160TKW6-F1
#
_cell.length_a   1.000
_cell.length_b   1.000
_cell.length_c   1.000
_cell.angle_alpha   90.00
_cell.angle_beta   90.00
_cell.angle_gamma   90.00
#
_symmetry.space_group_name_H-M   'P 1'
#
loop_
_entity.id
_entity.type
_entity.pdbx_description
1 polymer ?
#
loop_
_entity_poly.entity_id
_entity_poly.type
_entity_poly.pdbx_seq_one_letter_code
_entity_poly.pdbx_strand_id
1 'polypeptide(L)' 'MGRDGANAKRVTTTLTLQRKSQLERVAEREGVTEAWLVRRAVEKYLDEIGAGSVLGTKGGEDARG' A
#
# COMPACT_ATOMS: atom_id res chain seq x y z
N MET A 1 5.09 10.48 11.90
CA MET A 1 5.46 9.04 11.90
C MET A 1 4.19 8.26 12.22
N GLY A 2 3.72 7.44 11.28
CA GLY A 2 2.44 6.73 11.38
C GLY A 2 2.47 5.53 12.33
N ARG A 3 1.27 5.08 12.71
CA ARG A 3 0.87 4.06 13.69
C ARG A 3 1.70 2.76 13.78
N ASP A 4 2.44 2.43 12.73
CA ASP A 4 3.08 1.12 12.55
C ASP A 4 4.57 1.09 12.99
N GLY A 5 5.17 2.27 13.29
CA GLY A 5 6.47 2.38 13.95
C GLY A 5 7.57 1.46 13.39
N ALA A 6 8.07 0.54 14.23
CA ALA A 6 9.13 -0.41 13.90
C ALA A 6 8.72 -1.53 12.91
N ASN A 7 7.41 -1.71 12.66
CA ASN A 7 6.87 -2.73 11.77
C ASN A 7 6.49 -2.18 10.38
N ALA A 8 6.91 -0.95 10.05
CA ALA A 8 6.66 -0.35 8.75
C ALA A 8 7.83 -0.56 7.76
N LYS A 9 7.51 -0.86 6.50
CA LYS A 9 8.48 -0.88 5.38
C LYS A 9 8.07 0.16 4.32
N ARG A 10 9.04 0.88 3.78
CA ARG A 10 8.81 1.90 2.75
C ARG A 10 8.67 1.25 1.38
N VAL A 11 7.65 1.66 0.64
CA VAL A 11 7.49 1.41 -0.79
C VAL A 11 7.70 2.73 -1.53
N THR A 12 8.46 2.72 -2.63
CA THR A 12 8.67 3.87 -3.50
C THR A 12 8.17 3.52 -4.90
N THR A 13 7.46 4.45 -5.55
CA THR A 13 6.97 4.28 -6.93
C THR A 13 6.99 5.63 -7.65
N THR A 14 6.95 5.58 -8.98
CA THR A 14 6.88 6.76 -9.85
C THR A 14 5.51 6.81 -10.52
N LEU A 15 4.89 7.99 -10.50
CA LEU A 15 3.63 8.26 -11.20
C LEU A 15 3.88 9.17 -12.41
N THR A 16 2.97 9.13 -13.39
CA THR A 16 2.94 10.18 -14.41
C THR A 16 2.63 11.54 -13.76
N LEU A 17 3.10 12.64 -14.36
CA LEU A 17 2.84 14.00 -13.86
C LEU A 17 1.33 14.24 -13.64
N GLN A 18 0.51 13.84 -14.60
CA GLN A 18 -0.95 13.97 -14.50
C GLN A 18 -1.51 13.22 -13.28
N ARG A 19 -1.04 11.99 -13.02
CA ARG A 19 -1.51 11.19 -11.87
C ARG A 19 -1.02 11.77 -10.54
N LYS A 20 0.20 12.30 -10.50
CA LYS A 20 0.72 13.03 -9.34
C LYS A 20 -0.14 14.25 -9.02
N SER A 21 -0.41 15.11 -10.01
CA SER A 21 -1.25 16.29 -9.79
C SER A 21 -2.70 15.96 -9.41
N GLN A 22 -3.24 14.85 -9.91
CA GLN A 22 -4.54 14.36 -9.45
C GLN A 22 -4.50 13.93 -7.98
N LEU A 23 -3.45 13.21 -7.56
CA LEU A 23 -3.27 12.78 -6.18
C LEU A 23 -3.11 13.98 -5.23
N GLU A 24 -2.33 14.98 -5.61
CA GLU A 24 -2.13 16.23 -4.85
C GLU A 24 -3.45 16.96 -4.60
N ARG A 25 -4.27 17.13 -5.65
CA ARG A 25 -5.58 17.79 -5.51
C ARG A 25 -6.53 17.04 -4.58
N VAL A 26 -6.53 15.70 -4.63
CA VAL A 26 -7.35 14.90 -3.72
C VAL A 26 -6.82 15.02 -2.29
N ALA A 27 -5.51 14.96 -2.09
CA ALA A 27 -4.89 15.11 -0.78
C ALA A 27 -5.26 16.46 -0.13
N GLU A 28 -5.17 17.55 -0.89
CA GLU A 28 -5.57 18.89 -0.45
C GLU A 28 -7.06 18.97 -0.10
N ARG A 29 -7.93 18.48 -0.99
CA ARG A 29 -9.39 18.49 -0.77
C ARG A 29 -9.80 17.73 0.49
N GLU A 30 -9.17 16.60 0.76
CA GLU A 30 -9.49 15.74 1.90
C GLU A 30 -8.70 16.11 3.18
N GLY A 31 -7.77 17.07 3.11
CA GLY A 31 -6.95 17.48 4.25
C GLY A 31 -5.97 16.40 4.76
N VAL A 32 -5.50 15.53 3.86
CA VAL A 32 -4.60 14.41 4.19
C VAL A 32 -3.32 14.46 3.36
N THR A 33 -2.34 13.61 3.66
CA THR A 33 -1.13 13.49 2.84
C THR A 33 -1.34 12.54 1.68
N GLU A 34 -0.57 12.73 0.61
CA GLU A 34 -0.55 11.79 -0.53
C GLU A 34 -0.21 10.36 -0.11
N ALA A 35 0.73 10.23 0.84
CA ALA A 35 1.13 8.94 1.40
C ALA A 35 -0.03 8.25 2.12
N TRP A 36 -0.92 9.00 2.77
CA TRP A 36 -2.12 8.45 3.40
C TRP A 36 -3.09 7.88 2.36
N LEU A 37 -3.31 8.60 1.26
CA LEU A 37 -4.17 8.12 0.15
C LEU A 37 -3.60 6.87 -0.50
N VAL A 38 -2.30 6.85 -0.78
CA VAL A 38 -1.62 5.67 -1.37
C VAL A 38 -1.72 4.49 -0.41
N ARG A 39 -1.45 4.68 0.89
CA ARG A 39 -1.62 3.63 1.91
C ARG A 39 -3.04 3.08 1.90
N ARG A 40 -4.06 3.95 1.94
CA ARG A 40 -5.47 3.55 1.99
C ARG A 40 -5.91 2.79 0.74
N ALA A 41 -5.44 3.23 -0.44
CA ALA A 41 -5.73 2.55 -1.70
C ALA A 41 -5.08 1.16 -1.76
N VAL A 42 -3.82 1.04 -1.31
CA VAL A 42 -3.12 -0.24 -1.23
C VAL A 42 -3.78 -1.18 -0.22
N GLU A 43 -4.09 -0.70 0.99
CA GLU A 43 -4.81 -1.50 2.01
C GLU A 43 -6.14 -2.01 1.45
N LYS A 44 -6.95 -1.13 0.85
CA LYS A 44 -8.22 -1.51 0.24
C LYS A 44 -8.05 -2.58 -0.84
N TYR A 45 -7.08 -2.40 -1.74
CA TYR A 45 -6.79 -3.39 -2.77
C TYR A 45 -6.35 -4.74 -2.18
N LEU A 46 -5.48 -4.72 -1.16
CA LEU A 46 -5.02 -5.92 -0.47
C LEU A 46 -6.15 -6.62 0.30
N ASP A 47 -7.05 -5.87 0.93
CA ASP A 47 -8.23 -6.40 1.62
C ASP A 47 -9.20 -7.05 0.62
N GLU A 48 -9.44 -6.39 -0.53
CA GLU A 48 -10.30 -6.90 -1.61
C GLU A 48 -9.76 -8.21 -2.20
N ILE A 49 -8.45 -8.32 -2.44
CA ILE A 49 -7.85 -9.57 -2.92
C ILE A 49 -7.70 -10.61 -1.80
N GLY A 50 -7.44 -10.21 -0.56
CA GLY A 50 -7.25 -11.10 0.59
C GLY A 50 -8.55 -11.77 1.03
N ALA A 51 -9.69 -11.10 0.85
CA ALA A 51 -11.02 -11.67 1.07
C ALA A 51 -11.43 -12.71 -0.01
N GLY A 52 -10.64 -12.89 -1.09
CA GLY A 52 -11.02 -13.74 -2.21
C GLY A 52 -9.90 -14.44 -3.00
N SER A 53 -8.62 -14.34 -2.64
CA SER A 53 -7.56 -14.88 -3.49
C SER A 53 -6.28 -15.25 -2.74
N VAL A 54 -5.93 -16.53 -2.92
CA VAL A 54 -4.67 -17.16 -2.54
C VAL A 54 -3.57 -16.55 -3.40
N LEU A 55 -2.98 -15.44 -2.96
CA LEU A 55 -1.62 -15.11 -3.39
C LEU A 55 -0.72 -16.18 -2.75
N GLY A 56 -0.42 -17.21 -3.55
CA GLY A 56 0.28 -18.43 -3.17
C GLY A 56 1.16 -18.24 -1.96
N THR A 57 0.72 -18.80 -0.83
CA THR A 57 1.52 -18.97 0.37
C THR A 57 2.87 -19.46 -0.13
N LYS A 58 3.91 -18.63 0.00
CA LYS A 58 5.27 -19.07 -0.25
C LYS A 58 5.52 -20.13 0.81
N GLY A 59 5.31 -21.39 0.42
CA GLY A 59 5.49 -22.54 1.26
C GLY A 59 6.85 -22.42 1.91
N GLY A 60 6.85 -22.41 3.24
CA GLY A 60 8.04 -22.72 3.99
C GLY A 60 8.45 -24.11 3.58
N GLU A 61 9.49 -24.19 2.75
CA GLU A 61 10.23 -25.43 2.58
C GLU A 61 11.07 -25.59 3.84
N ASP A 62 10.41 -26.12 4.86
CA ASP A 62 11.03 -26.82 5.98
C ASP A 62 11.68 -28.09 5.43
N ALA A 63 12.84 -27.97 4.76
CA ALA A 63 13.68 -29.12 4.46
C ALA A 63 14.71 -29.29 5.59
N ARG A 64 14.26 -29.91 6.69
CA ARG A 64 15.14 -30.78 7.47
C ARG A 64 15.40 -32.03 6.63
N GLY A 65 16.67 -32.29 6.33
CA GLY A 65 17.16 -33.51 5.70
C GLY A 65 18.68 -33.54 5.77
#